data_AF-A0A2G2MK73-F1
#
_entry.id   AF-A0A2G2MK73-F1
#
_cell.length_a   1.000
_cell.length_b   1.000
_cell.length_c   1.000
_cell.angle_alpha   90.00
_cell.angle_beta   90.00
_cell.angle_gamma   90.00
#
_symmetry.space_group_name_H-M   'P 1'
#
loop_
_entity.id
_entity.type
_entity.pdbx_description
1 polymer ?
#
loop_
_entity_poly.entity_id
_entity_poly.type
_entity_poly.pdbx_seq_one_letter_code
_entity_poly.pdbx_strand_id
1 'polypeptide(L)'
;MAEKFLDKVKYFIGFDVFENEEQEDEDATPDRDDMVSMYRNKKNRVVNIHTKSQMRVIIYKPTVYEEIPSIVDDLKSRRPVVINLLSTDKDLAKKFFDFLNGAIYALDGNIQKVSNGIFILAPNNIDIEGNIKEELKNKGIFPWQK
;
A
#
# COMPACT_ATOMS: atom_id res chain seq x y z
N MET A 1 -40.33 -47.93 -14.79
CA MET A 1 -40.05 -46.46 -14.82
C MET A 1 -38.77 -46.13 -14.01
N ALA A 2 -37.75 -46.98 -14.09
CA ALA A 2 -36.45 -46.76 -13.45
C ALA A 2 -35.29 -46.85 -14.46
N GLU A 3 -35.51 -47.48 -15.62
CA GLU A 3 -34.46 -47.67 -16.65
C GLU A 3 -33.91 -46.33 -17.19
N LYS A 4 -34.77 -45.32 -17.37
CA LYS A 4 -34.39 -44.00 -17.93
C LYS A 4 -33.40 -43.20 -17.07
N PHE A 5 -33.17 -43.57 -15.81
CA PHE A 5 -32.17 -42.92 -14.95
C PHE A 5 -30.81 -43.61 -14.99
N LEU A 6 -30.77 -44.94 -15.16
CA LEU A 6 -29.52 -45.71 -15.21
C LEU A 6 -28.76 -45.48 -16.53
N ASP A 7 -29.50 -45.37 -17.63
CA ASP A 7 -28.96 -45.09 -18.97
C ASP A 7 -28.09 -43.82 -19.01
N LYS A 8 -28.54 -42.77 -18.31
CA LYS A 8 -27.88 -41.46 -18.27
C LYS A 8 -26.64 -41.42 -17.38
N VAL A 9 -26.49 -42.37 -16.45
CA VAL A 9 -25.29 -42.51 -15.59
C VAL A 9 -24.23 -43.37 -16.30
N LYS A 10 -24.64 -44.38 -17.06
CA LYS A 10 -23.74 -45.21 -17.89
C LYS A 10 -22.97 -44.41 -18.95
N TYR A 11 -23.53 -43.35 -19.50
CA TYR A 11 -22.82 -42.47 -20.43
C TYR A 11 -21.82 -41.52 -19.74
N PHE A 12 -22.01 -41.24 -18.44
CA PHE A 12 -21.19 -40.27 -17.69
C PHE A 12 -19.98 -40.91 -16.99
N ILE A 13 -20.06 -42.21 -16.72
CA ILE A 13 -18.95 -43.05 -16.27
C ILE A 13 -18.59 -43.92 -17.47
N GLY A 14 -17.54 -43.54 -18.21
CA GLY A 14 -17.09 -44.20 -19.44
C GLY A 14 -16.61 -45.64 -19.21
N PHE A 15 -17.56 -46.54 -19.00
CA PHE A 15 -17.37 -47.94 -18.64
C PHE A 15 -17.76 -48.90 -19.78
N ASP A 16 -18.03 -48.37 -20.97
CA ASP A 16 -18.38 -49.12 -22.17
C ASP A 16 -17.17 -49.22 -23.12
N VAL A 17 -16.01 -49.54 -22.53
CA VAL A 17 -14.75 -49.83 -23.23
C VAL A 17 -14.12 -51.05 -22.55
N PHE A 18 -14.67 -52.21 -22.94
CA PHE A 18 -14.19 -53.59 -22.73
C PHE A 18 -14.30 -54.23 -21.34
N GLU A 19 -15.37 -55.02 -21.20
CA GLU A 19 -15.27 -56.35 -20.58
C GLU A 19 -14.55 -57.29 -21.58
N ASN A 20 -13.65 -58.13 -21.06
CA ASN A 20 -12.90 -59.18 -21.78
C ASN A 20 -13.88 -60.27 -22.30
N GLU A 21 -13.64 -61.14 -23.29
CA GLU A 21 -12.42 -61.87 -23.67
C GLU A 21 -12.62 -62.61 -25.03
N GLU A 22 -11.51 -63.15 -25.59
CA GLU A 22 -11.37 -63.91 -26.87
C GLU A 22 -11.40 -63.04 -28.17
N GLN A 23 -10.51 -63.18 -29.18
CA GLN A 23 -9.28 -64.00 -29.36
C GLN A 23 -8.28 -63.28 -30.33
N GLU A 24 -7.07 -63.85 -30.45
CA GLU A 24 -5.90 -63.63 -31.35
C GLU A 24 -6.11 -62.94 -32.73
N ASP A 25 -5.33 -61.87 -33.03
CA ASP A 25 -4.06 -61.97 -33.80
C ASP A 25 -3.34 -60.59 -34.02
N GLU A 26 -2.02 -60.67 -34.22
CA GLU A 26 -1.05 -59.70 -34.80
C GLU A 26 -0.71 -58.32 -34.11
N ASP A 27 0.57 -58.24 -33.74
CA ASP A 27 1.45 -57.12 -33.40
C ASP A 27 1.02 -55.65 -33.68
N ALA A 28 0.83 -54.89 -32.60
CA ALA A 28 1.15 -53.46 -32.56
C ALA A 28 1.50 -53.00 -31.13
N THR A 29 2.79 -52.75 -30.85
CA THR A 29 3.22 -52.12 -29.59
C THR A 29 2.85 -50.63 -29.58
N PRO A 30 1.98 -50.14 -28.67
CA PRO A 30 1.79 -48.71 -28.48
C PRO A 30 2.93 -48.17 -27.62
N ASP A 31 3.60 -47.14 -28.11
CA ASP A 31 4.75 -46.53 -27.45
C ASP A 31 4.44 -46.04 -26.03
N ARG A 32 5.37 -46.27 -25.09
CA ARG A 32 5.18 -45.99 -23.65
C ARG A 32 5.52 -44.53 -23.30
N ASP A 33 4.91 -43.53 -23.92
CA ASP A 33 5.32 -42.14 -23.66
C ASP A 33 4.23 -41.04 -23.80
N ASP A 34 3.06 -41.21 -23.14
CA ASP A 34 2.06 -40.11 -23.11
C ASP A 34 1.19 -40.03 -21.83
N MET A 35 1.74 -40.37 -20.65
CA MET A 35 1.02 -40.24 -19.36
C MET A 35 1.67 -39.29 -18.33
N VAL A 36 2.66 -38.48 -18.73
CA VAL A 36 3.40 -37.59 -17.79
C VAL A 36 3.46 -36.12 -18.27
N SER A 37 2.30 -35.49 -18.47
CA SER A 37 2.25 -34.02 -18.64
C SER A 37 1.22 -33.27 -17.79
N MET A 38 0.30 -33.96 -17.09
CA MET A 38 -0.76 -33.28 -16.33
C MET A 38 -0.28 -32.67 -14.99
N TYR A 39 0.86 -33.10 -14.45
CA TYR A 39 1.59 -32.36 -13.40
C TYR A 39 2.34 -31.16 -14.01
N ARG A 40 1.64 -30.35 -14.80
CA ARG A 40 2.17 -29.19 -15.51
C ARG A 40 2.47 -28.06 -14.53
N ASN A 41 3.62 -28.19 -13.87
CA ASN A 41 4.38 -27.12 -13.24
C ASN A 41 3.50 -26.11 -12.50
N LYS A 42 3.14 -26.41 -11.24
CA LYS A 42 2.64 -25.42 -10.27
C LYS A 42 3.78 -24.47 -9.87
N LYS A 43 4.40 -23.83 -10.87
CA LYS A 43 5.37 -22.75 -10.71
C LYS A 43 4.65 -21.66 -9.94
N ASN A 44 5.13 -21.45 -8.71
CA ASN A 44 4.61 -20.45 -7.80
C ASN A 44 4.63 -19.08 -8.51
N ARG A 45 3.46 -18.63 -9.01
CA ARG A 45 3.33 -17.30 -9.62
C ARG A 45 3.42 -16.27 -8.50
N VAL A 46 4.65 -15.93 -8.15
CA VAL A 46 4.98 -14.70 -7.42
C VAL A 46 4.52 -13.52 -8.27
N VAL A 47 3.28 -13.09 -8.02
CA VAL A 47 2.78 -11.80 -8.49
C VAL A 47 3.40 -10.74 -7.58
N ASN A 48 4.20 -9.84 -8.14
CA ASN A 48 4.65 -8.66 -7.40
C ASN A 48 3.42 -7.80 -7.09
N ILE A 49 2.91 -7.91 -5.85
CA ILE A 49 1.89 -7.01 -5.32
C ILE A 49 2.57 -5.67 -5.04
N HIS A 50 2.82 -4.91 -6.11
CA HIS A 50 3.24 -3.52 -6.03
C HIS A 50 2.02 -2.64 -5.70
N THR A 51 1.40 -2.86 -4.54
CA THR A 51 0.50 -1.89 -3.92
C THR A 51 1.32 -0.70 -3.44
N LYS A 52 1.83 0.10 -4.38
CA LYS A 52 2.38 1.42 -4.11
C LYS A 52 1.23 2.27 -3.58
N SER A 53 1.08 2.30 -2.26
CA SER A 53 0.16 3.21 -1.59
C SER A 53 0.53 4.63 -2.00
N GLN A 54 -0.32 5.26 -2.82
CA GLN A 54 -0.06 6.60 -3.32
C GLN A 54 -0.36 7.60 -2.20
N MET A 55 0.63 7.83 -1.35
CA MET A 55 0.61 8.83 -0.29
C MET A 55 0.44 10.22 -0.92
N ARG A 56 -0.71 10.86 -0.65
CA ARG A 56 -1.03 12.20 -1.14
C ARG A 56 -0.76 13.22 -0.04
N VAL A 57 0.20 14.10 -0.29
CA VAL A 57 0.48 15.26 0.56
C VAL A 57 -0.41 16.42 0.13
N ILE A 58 -1.01 17.12 1.10
CA ILE A 58 -1.83 18.31 0.83
C ILE A 58 -1.06 19.55 1.25
N ILE A 59 -1.17 20.63 0.47
CA ILE A 59 -0.48 21.91 0.72
C ILE A 59 -1.53 22.99 0.92
N TYR A 60 -1.51 23.62 2.09
CA TYR A 60 -2.35 24.77 2.43
C TYR A 60 -1.51 26.05 2.47
N LYS A 61 -2.09 27.13 1.96
CA LYS A 61 -1.58 28.50 2.10
C LYS A 61 -2.67 29.37 2.73
N PRO A 62 -2.96 29.19 4.02
CA PRO A 62 -4.13 29.79 4.62
C PRO A 62 -3.92 31.28 4.87
N THR A 63 -4.93 32.08 4.57
CA THR A 63 -4.94 33.52 4.83
C THR A 63 -5.93 33.91 5.92
N VAL A 64 -6.87 33.01 6.27
CA VAL A 64 -7.92 33.25 7.27
C VAL A 64 -7.94 32.14 8.32
N TYR A 65 -8.30 32.46 9.56
CA TYR A 65 -8.38 31.50 10.68
C TYR A 65 -9.38 30.35 10.42
N GLU A 66 -10.42 30.60 9.62
CA GLU A 66 -11.50 29.65 9.32
C GLU A 66 -11.05 28.43 8.50
N GLU A 67 -9.85 28.45 7.91
CA GLU A 67 -9.28 27.30 7.17
C GLU A 67 -8.67 26.23 8.09
N ILE A 68 -8.44 26.54 9.38
CA ILE A 68 -7.78 25.64 10.33
C ILE A 68 -8.52 24.30 10.54
N PRO A 69 -9.86 24.25 10.71
CA PRO A 69 -10.56 22.98 10.90
C PRO A 69 -10.37 22.02 9.72
N SER A 70 -10.43 22.55 8.48
CA SER A 70 -10.22 21.78 7.24
C SER A 70 -8.84 21.11 7.20
N ILE A 71 -7.80 21.84 7.60
CA ILE A 71 -6.42 21.32 7.72
C ILE A 71 -6.35 20.15 8.71
N VAL A 72 -7.08 20.24 9.84
CA VAL A 72 -7.10 19.19 10.86
C VAL A 72 -7.95 17.99 10.42
N ASP A 73 -9.01 18.18 9.65
CA ASP A 73 -9.78 17.08 9.05
C ASP A 73 -8.98 16.30 7.98
N ASP A 74 -8.12 16.99 7.23
CA ASP A 74 -7.13 16.33 6.35
C ASP A 74 -6.09 15.53 7.15
N LEU A 75 -5.57 16.09 8.23
CA LEU A 75 -4.62 15.42 9.11
C LEU A 75 -5.25 14.16 9.76
N LYS A 76 -6.49 14.27 10.24
CA LYS A 76 -7.33 13.15 10.72
C LYS A 76 -7.56 12.08 9.65
N SER A 77 -7.63 12.47 8.38
CA SER A 77 -7.73 11.55 7.24
C SER A 77 -6.42 10.79 6.92
N ARG A 78 -5.43 10.83 7.84
CA ARG A 78 -4.08 10.26 7.71
C ARG A 78 -3.29 10.80 6.51
N ARG A 79 -3.60 12.02 6.06
CA ARG A 79 -2.84 12.73 5.02
C ARG A 79 -1.87 13.71 5.69
N PRO A 80 -0.59 13.75 5.31
CA PRO A 80 0.33 14.78 5.79
C PRO A 80 -0.05 16.11 5.14
N VAL A 81 0.11 17.19 5.89
CA VAL A 81 -0.25 18.54 5.46
C VAL A 81 0.95 19.47 5.57
N VAL A 82 1.26 20.18 4.48
CA VAL A 82 2.23 21.27 4.47
C VAL A 82 1.48 22.59 4.59
N ILE A 83 1.91 23.47 5.48
CA ILE A 83 1.32 24.80 5.66
C ILE A 83 2.37 25.86 5.34
N ASN A 84 1.98 26.81 4.49
CA ASN A 84 2.73 28.02 4.20
C ASN A 84 2.07 29.25 4.81
N LEU A 85 2.68 29.78 5.88
CA LEU A 85 2.29 30.97 6.62
C LEU A 85 3.12 32.22 6.25
N LEU A 86 3.94 32.18 5.19
CA LEU A 86 4.78 33.33 4.78
C LEU A 86 3.99 34.59 4.41
N SER A 87 2.75 34.43 3.96
CA SER A 87 1.85 35.54 3.61
C SER A 87 0.82 35.85 4.70
N THR A 88 0.94 35.21 5.86
CA THR A 88 -0.04 35.26 6.95
C THR A 88 0.47 36.20 8.05
N ASP A 89 -0.43 36.97 8.65
CA ASP A 89 -0.07 37.94 9.68
C ASP A 89 0.53 37.27 10.93
N LYS A 90 1.43 37.95 11.65
CA LYS A 90 2.19 37.31 12.75
C LYS A 90 1.30 36.81 13.88
N ASP A 91 0.26 37.58 14.23
CA ASP A 91 -0.67 37.22 15.28
C ASP A 91 -1.69 36.16 14.84
N LEU A 92 -1.99 36.09 13.54
CA LEU A 92 -2.77 34.99 12.97
C LEU A 92 -1.92 33.70 12.95
N ALA A 93 -0.66 33.78 12.52
CA ALA A 93 0.27 32.65 12.52
C ALA A 93 0.46 32.03 13.91
N LYS A 94 0.55 32.85 14.98
CA LYS A 94 0.56 32.33 16.37
C LYS A 94 -0.70 31.51 16.69
N LYS A 95 -1.89 32.05 16.39
CA LYS A 95 -3.17 31.34 16.61
C LYS A 95 -3.26 30.03 15.81
N PHE A 96 -2.73 30.01 14.59
CA PHE A 96 -2.53 28.77 13.83
C PHE A 96 -1.66 27.77 14.60
N PHE A 97 -0.51 28.20 15.13
CA PHE A 97 0.35 27.33 15.93
C PHE A 97 -0.32 26.77 17.18
N ASP A 98 -0.99 27.62 17.95
CA ASP A 98 -1.65 27.19 19.19
C ASP A 98 -2.73 26.13 18.91
N PHE A 99 -3.53 26.32 17.87
CA PHE A 99 -4.55 25.33 17.47
C PHE A 99 -3.93 24.04 16.90
N LEU A 100 -2.95 24.16 16.01
CA LEU A 100 -2.32 23.01 15.37
C LEU A 100 -1.53 22.14 16.36
N ASN A 101 -0.88 22.75 17.34
CA ASN A 101 -0.23 22.02 18.43
C ASN A 101 -1.25 21.22 19.25
N GLY A 102 -2.40 21.82 19.58
CA GLY A 102 -3.50 21.10 20.25
C GLY A 102 -4.06 19.94 19.42
N ALA A 103 -4.26 20.16 18.11
CA ALA A 103 -4.74 19.12 17.20
C ALA A 103 -3.73 17.98 16.99
N ILE A 104 -2.43 18.29 16.86
CA ILE A 104 -1.38 17.28 16.72
C ILE A 104 -1.21 16.46 18.00
N TYR A 105 -1.24 17.11 19.16
CA TYR A 105 -1.18 16.41 20.44
C TYR A 105 -2.36 15.44 20.62
N ALA A 106 -3.56 15.81 20.16
CA ALA A 106 -4.75 14.96 20.19
C ALA A 106 -4.76 13.82 19.15
N LEU A 107 -3.84 13.82 18.19
CA LEU A 107 -3.76 12.85 17.08
C LEU A 107 -2.47 12.02 17.09
N ASP A 108 -1.65 12.14 18.14
CA ASP A 108 -0.28 11.59 18.23
C ASP A 108 0.56 11.89 16.97
N GLY A 109 0.39 13.09 16.41
CA GLY A 109 1.11 13.56 15.23
C GLY A 109 2.47 14.17 15.55
N ASN A 110 3.16 14.64 14.52
CA ASN A 110 4.41 15.39 14.64
C ASN A 110 4.39 16.65 13.76
N ILE A 111 5.01 17.73 14.24
CA ILE A 111 5.14 19.01 13.52
C ILE A 111 6.62 19.33 13.30
N GLN A 112 7.00 19.50 12.03
CA GLN A 112 8.37 19.83 11.64
C GLN A 112 8.41 21.16 10.88
N LYS A 113 9.25 22.09 11.36
CA LYS A 113 9.58 23.31 10.60
C LYS A 113 10.52 22.94 9.46
N VAL A 114 10.17 23.30 8.23
CA VAL A 114 11.01 23.10 7.03
C VAL A 114 11.79 24.36 6.70
N SER A 115 11.13 25.51 6.76
CA SER A 115 11.73 26.81 6.45
C SER A 115 11.05 27.90 7.28
N ASN A 116 11.48 29.15 7.11
CA ASN A 116 10.78 30.27 7.71
C ASN A 116 9.35 30.34 7.14
N GLY A 117 8.33 30.34 8.01
CA GLY A 117 6.93 30.33 7.58
C GLY A 117 6.43 29.04 6.90
N ILE A 118 7.21 27.96 6.80
CA ILE A 118 6.77 26.69 6.18
C ILE A 118 6.95 25.51 7.14
N PHE A 119 5.86 24.76 7.33
CA PHE A 119 5.74 23.70 8.32
C PHE A 119 5.08 22.46 7.72
N ILE A 120 5.50 21.27 8.16
CA ILE A 120 4.88 19.99 7.83
C ILE A 120 4.22 19.44 9.09
N LEU A 121 2.99 18.97 8.93
CA LEU A 121 2.20 18.23 9.89
C LEU A 121 2.12 16.78 9.39
N ALA A 122 2.64 15.83 10.16
CA ALA A 122 2.46 14.41 9.91
C ALA A 122 1.52 13.81 10.96
N PRO A 123 0.53 12.99 10.56
CA PRO A 123 -0.21 12.13 11.48
C PRO A 123 0.66 10.92 11.86
N ASN A 124 0.28 10.21 12.92
CA ASN A 124 1.01 9.07 13.51
C ASN A 124 1.49 7.94 12.57
N ASN A 125 0.95 7.86 11.35
CA ASN A 125 1.35 6.87 10.32
C ASN A 125 2.64 7.27 9.56
N ILE A 126 3.12 8.51 9.71
CA ILE A 126 4.17 9.09 8.87
C ILE A 126 5.27 9.66 9.76
N ASP A 127 6.47 9.10 9.63
CA ASP A 127 7.67 9.66 10.25
C ASP A 127 8.26 10.79 9.37
N ILE A 128 8.93 11.75 9.98
CA ILE A 128 9.58 12.89 9.30
C ILE A 128 11.06 12.89 9.68
N GLU A 129 11.89 12.21 8.89
CA GLU A 129 13.34 12.36 8.99
C GLU A 129 13.80 13.66 8.33
N GLY A 130 14.70 14.41 8.99
CA GLY A 130 15.25 15.64 8.43
C GLY A 130 16.43 16.24 9.19
N ASN A 131 17.56 16.42 8.49
CA ASN A 131 18.81 17.05 8.99
C ASN A 131 18.70 18.54 9.38
N ILE A 132 17.50 19.10 9.53
CA ILE A 132 17.26 20.53 9.80
C ILE A 132 17.83 20.96 11.17
N LYS A 133 18.05 20.02 12.09
CA LYS A 133 18.78 20.26 13.36
C LYS A 133 20.31 20.24 13.22
N GLU A 134 20.87 19.67 12.15
CA GLU A 134 22.32 19.50 11.98
C GLU A 134 23.02 20.70 11.36
N GLU A 135 22.37 21.47 10.48
CA GLU A 135 23.00 22.67 9.90
C GLU A 135 23.33 23.76 10.93
N LEU A 136 22.56 23.84 12.03
CA LEU A 136 22.87 24.70 13.17
C LEU A 136 23.99 24.14 14.05
N LYS A 137 24.16 22.82 14.10
CA LYS A 137 25.22 22.16 14.89
C LYS A 137 26.56 22.19 14.16
N ASN A 138 26.55 22.08 12.83
CA ASN A 138 27.75 22.05 11.98
C ASN A 138 28.37 23.45 11.76
N LYS A 139 27.71 24.54 12.20
CA LYS A 139 28.28 25.89 12.27
C LYS A 139 28.91 26.23 13.64
N GLY A 140 29.02 25.25 14.55
CA GLY A 140 29.56 25.43 15.90
C GLY A 140 31.06 25.18 16.07
N ILE A 141 31.83 24.98 15.00
CA ILE A 141 33.24 24.59 15.07
C ILE A 141 34.15 25.82 14.80
N PHE A 142 34.37 26.64 15.83
CA PHE A 142 35.27 27.80 15.76
C PHE A 142 36.76 27.36 15.74
N PRO A 143 37.55 27.69 14.70
CA PRO A 143 38.90 27.14 14.53
C PRO A 143 40.00 28.02 15.17
N TRP A 144 39.81 28.51 16.40
CA TRP A 144 40.78 29.43 17.03
C TRP A 144 40.96 29.28 18.54
N GLN A 145 41.00 28.03 19.05
CA GLN A 145 41.33 27.77 20.46
C GLN A 145 42.22 26.55 20.71
N LYS A 146 43.33 26.43 19.97
CA LYS A 146 44.68 26.33 20.55
C LYS A 146 45.78 26.45 19.49
#